data_AF-A0A7Y5GB07-F1
#
_entry.id   AF-A0A7Y5GB07-F1
#
_cell.length_a   1.000
_cell.length_b   1.000
_cell.length_c   1.000
_cell.angle_alpha   90.00
_cell.angle_beta   90.00
_cell.angle_gamma   90.00
#
_symmetry.space_group_name_H-M   'P 1'
#
loop_
_entity.id
_entity.type
_entity.pdbx_description
1 polymer ?
#
loop_
_entity_poly.entity_id
_entity_poly.type
_entity_poly.pdbx_seq_one_letter_code
_entity_poly.pdbx_strand_id
1 'polypeptide(L)'
;MHGIIFMQLQKFVEINYDSQTWQTLLKNSDLSHRIYLPFKQYPDEDVVDIVTEASKATGIPVETLLESFGQFVVGDLVKLYGSFIRREWRTLDLIENTEEMVHKALRKRDPNAKPPVLSCLRQNANSLIVIY
;
A
#
# COMPACT_ATOMS: atom_id res chain seq x y z
N MET A 1 8.19 1.34 -5.52
CA MET A 1 7.36 0.93 -4.35
C MET A 1 8.21 0.66 -3.11
N HIS A 2 7.77 1.16 -1.95
CA HIS A 2 8.43 0.91 -0.66
C HIS A 2 8.23 -0.55 -0.22
N GLY A 3 9.28 -1.18 0.29
CA GLY A 3 9.31 -2.60 0.66
C GLY A 3 8.28 -3.01 1.72
N ILE A 4 7.77 -2.06 2.50
CA ILE A 4 6.69 -2.30 3.46
C ILE A 4 5.41 -2.75 2.77
N ILE A 5 5.14 -2.27 1.55
CA ILE A 5 3.97 -2.68 0.77
C ILE A 5 4.07 -4.16 0.40
N PHE A 6 5.26 -4.63 0.00
CA PHE A 6 5.48 -6.06 -0.29
C PHE A 6 5.37 -6.93 0.96
N MET A 7 5.92 -6.47 2.09
CA MET A 7 5.76 -7.19 3.37
C MET A 7 4.28 -7.33 3.74
N GLN A 8 3.49 -6.27 3.53
CA GLN A 8 2.05 -6.28 3.78
C GLN A 8 1.29 -7.13 2.76
N LEU A 9 1.71 -7.13 1.49
CA LEU A 9 1.12 -7.96 0.45
C LEU A 9 1.38 -9.44 0.70
N GLN A 10 2.60 -9.81 1.11
CA GLN A 10 2.92 -11.16 1.56
C GLN A 10 2.00 -11.57 2.72
N LYS A 11 1.93 -10.73 3.76
CA LYS A 11 1.08 -10.99 4.93
C LYS A 11 -0.40 -11.15 4.53
N PHE A 12 -0.89 -10.33 3.60
CA PHE A 12 -2.25 -10.42 3.06
C PHE A 12 -2.50 -11.75 2.37
N VAL A 13 -1.58 -12.19 1.50
CA VAL A 13 -1.67 -13.50 0.82
C VAL A 13 -1.61 -14.64 1.83
N GLU A 14 -0.68 -14.60 2.78
CA GLU A 14 -0.49 -15.67 3.77
C GLU A 14 -1.68 -15.82 4.72
N ILE A 15 -2.35 -14.72 5.09
CA ILE A 15 -3.53 -14.76 5.97
C ILE A 15 -4.76 -15.32 5.25
N ASN A 16 -4.94 -14.98 3.97
CA ASN A 16 -6.11 -15.44 3.20
C ASN A 16 -5.90 -16.82 2.59
N TYR A 17 -4.65 -17.24 2.43
CA TYR A 17 -4.25 -18.51 1.81
C TYR A 17 -3.16 -19.16 2.67
N ASP A 18 -1.90 -19.18 2.19
CA ASP A 18 -0.75 -19.72 2.90
C ASP A 18 0.59 -19.20 2.31
N SER A 19 1.71 -19.51 2.97
CA SER A 19 3.04 -19.15 2.49
C SER A 19 3.43 -19.83 1.17
N GLN A 20 2.87 -21.00 0.85
CA GLN A 20 3.15 -21.68 -0.41
C GLN A 20 2.53 -20.93 -1.59
N THR A 21 1.36 -20.33 -1.39
CA THR A 21 0.67 -19.47 -2.35
C THR A 21 1.53 -18.25 -2.66
N TRP A 22 2.08 -17.58 -1.64
CA TRP A 22 3.01 -16.47 -1.85
C TRP A 22 4.22 -16.86 -2.71
N GLN A 23 4.88 -17.99 -2.40
CA GLN A 23 6.01 -18.47 -3.19
C GLN A 23 5.62 -18.79 -4.64
N THR A 24 4.40 -19.30 -4.84
CA THR A 24 3.87 -19.63 -6.18
C THR A 24 3.61 -18.36 -6.98
N LEU A 25 3.05 -17.31 -6.37
CA LEU A 25 2.86 -16.01 -7.01
C LEU A 25 4.19 -15.39 -7.43
N LEU A 26 5.20 -15.40 -6.55
CA LEU A 26 6.54 -14.92 -6.90
C LEU A 26 7.14 -15.70 -8.06
N LYS A 27 6.97 -17.03 -8.09
CA LYS A 27 7.46 -17.86 -9.19
C LYS A 27 6.80 -17.54 -10.51
N ASN A 28 5.47 -17.43 -10.52
CA ASN A 28 4.73 -17.14 -11.75
C ASN A 28 4.97 -15.72 -12.26
N SER A 29 5.36 -14.81 -11.37
CA SER A 29 5.73 -13.42 -11.70
C SER A 29 7.20 -13.25 -12.11
N ASP A 30 8.00 -14.33 -12.19
CA ASP A 30 9.47 -14.28 -12.38
C ASP A 30 10.24 -13.50 -11.27
N LEU A 31 9.69 -13.51 -10.05
CA LEU A 31 10.20 -12.80 -8.88
C LEU A 31 10.68 -13.75 -7.77
N SER A 32 10.87 -15.05 -8.04
CA SER A 32 11.38 -16.01 -7.02
C SER A 32 12.74 -15.64 -6.43
N HIS A 33 13.54 -14.85 -7.16
CA HIS A 33 14.85 -14.38 -6.73
C HIS A 33 14.77 -13.14 -5.81
N ARG A 34 13.57 -12.55 -5.65
CA ARG A 34 13.37 -11.33 -4.85
C ARG A 34 13.20 -11.68 -3.38
N ILE A 35 13.88 -10.90 -2.55
CA ILE A 35 13.63 -10.81 -1.11
C ILE A 35 13.27 -9.36 -0.80
N TYR A 36 12.03 -9.13 -0.39
CA TYR A 36 11.53 -7.81 -0.06
C TYR A 36 11.84 -7.45 1.39
N LEU A 37 12.62 -6.40 1.58
CA LEU A 37 12.99 -5.85 2.88
C LEU A 37 12.22 -4.55 3.09
N PRO A 38 11.61 -4.34 4.27
CA PRO A 38 10.65 -3.25 4.48
C PRO A 38 11.24 -1.86 4.26
N PHE A 39 12.56 -1.69 4.48
CA PHE A 39 13.28 -0.42 4.34
C PHE A 39 13.93 -0.19 2.97
N LYS A 40 13.71 -1.09 2.00
CA LYS A 40 14.23 -0.94 0.63
C LYS A 40 13.12 -0.50 -0.33
N GLN A 41 13.52 -0.13 -1.54
CA GLN A 41 12.60 0.17 -2.64
C GLN A 41 12.78 -0.81 -3.78
N TYR A 42 11.67 -1.05 -4.47
CA TYR A 42 11.53 -2.01 -5.55
C TYR A 42 10.73 -1.38 -6.69
N PRO A 43 10.80 -1.93 -7.91
CA PRO A 43 9.93 -1.52 -9.01
C PRO A 43 8.45 -1.60 -8.63
N ASP A 44 7.61 -0.74 -9.20
CA ASP A 44 6.16 -0.79 -8.94
C ASP A 44 5.53 -1.99 -9.66
N GLU A 45 6.12 -2.37 -10.79
CA GLU A 45 5.79 -3.51 -11.64
C GLU A 45 5.76 -4.81 -10.83
N ASP A 46 6.69 -5.00 -9.87
CA ASP A 46 6.74 -6.22 -9.06
C ASP A 46 5.41 -6.47 -8.31
N VAL A 47 4.70 -5.44 -7.81
CA VAL A 47 3.37 -5.64 -7.19
C VAL A 47 2.31 -5.90 -8.24
N VAL A 48 2.35 -5.19 -9.36
CA VAL A 48 1.39 -5.36 -10.46
C VAL A 48 1.44 -6.79 -10.96
N ASP A 49 2.63 -7.35 -11.14
CA ASP A 49 2.83 -8.73 -11.60
C ASP A 49 2.30 -9.74 -10.57
N ILE A 50 2.63 -9.56 -9.28
CA ILE A 50 2.15 -10.43 -8.20
C ILE A 50 0.63 -10.43 -8.11
N VAL A 51 0.00 -9.25 -8.15
CA VAL A 51 -1.47 -9.12 -8.07
C VAL A 51 -2.13 -9.66 -9.33
N THR A 52 -1.50 -9.50 -10.50
CA THR A 52 -1.97 -10.08 -11.77
C THR A 52 -1.97 -11.60 -11.72
N GLU A 53 -0.90 -12.22 -11.21
CA GLU A 53 -0.85 -13.67 -11.01
C GLU A 53 -1.88 -14.15 -9.96
N ALA A 54 -2.09 -13.37 -8.89
CA ALA A 54 -3.12 -13.67 -7.90
C ALA A 54 -4.52 -13.60 -8.53
N SER A 55 -4.78 -12.62 -9.40
CA SER A 55 -6.03 -12.49 -10.14
C SER A 55 -6.27 -13.71 -11.04
N LYS A 56 -5.25 -14.15 -11.79
CA LYS A 56 -5.34 -15.36 -12.62
C LYS A 56 -5.63 -16.62 -11.79
N ALA A 57 -4.96 -16.78 -10.65
CA ALA A 57 -5.09 -17.97 -9.80
C ALA A 57 -6.45 -18.05 -9.10
N THR A 58 -7.04 -16.91 -8.75
CA THR A 58 -8.29 -16.83 -7.96
C THR A 58 -9.54 -16.55 -8.81
N GLY A 59 -9.37 -16.02 -10.02
CA GLY A 59 -10.46 -15.50 -10.85
C GLY A 59 -11.03 -14.16 -10.36
N ILE A 60 -10.47 -13.56 -9.31
CA ILE A 60 -10.90 -12.27 -8.76
C ILE A 60 -10.26 -11.15 -9.59
N PRO A 61 -10.99 -10.11 -10.03
CA PRO A 61 -10.41 -8.98 -10.75
C PRO A 61 -9.28 -8.28 -9.97
N VAL A 62 -8.24 -7.82 -10.67
CA VAL A 62 -7.11 -7.09 -10.09
C VAL A 62 -7.57 -5.91 -9.22
N GLU A 63 -8.54 -5.12 -9.71
CA GLU A 63 -9.09 -3.96 -8.97
C GLU A 63 -9.67 -4.38 -7.62
N THR A 64 -10.46 -5.45 -7.58
CA THR A 64 -11.05 -5.98 -6.34
C THR A 64 -9.98 -6.51 -5.37
N LEU A 65 -8.91 -7.11 -5.88
CA LEU A 65 -7.78 -7.54 -5.05
C LEU A 65 -7.02 -6.34 -4.46
N LEU A 66 -6.80 -5.29 -5.25
CA LEU A 66 -6.15 -4.06 -4.79
C LEU A 66 -7.01 -3.33 -3.74
N GLU A 67 -8.32 -3.26 -3.91
CA GLU A 67 -9.24 -2.70 -2.91
C GLU A 67 -9.19 -3.50 -1.60
N SER A 68 -9.27 -4.84 -1.69
CA SER A 68 -9.20 -5.73 -0.53
C SER A 68 -7.85 -5.62 0.19
N PHE A 69 -6.76 -5.53 -0.57
CA PHE A 69 -5.42 -5.29 -0.03
C PHE A 69 -5.30 -3.92 0.64
N GLY A 70 -5.87 -2.87 0.03
CA GLY A 70 -5.95 -1.52 0.60
C GLY A 70 -6.68 -1.49 1.95
N GLN A 71 -7.84 -2.16 2.02
CA GLN A 71 -8.60 -2.31 3.26
C GLN A 71 -7.81 -3.08 4.34
N PHE A 72 -7.05 -4.10 3.94
CA PHE A 72 -6.21 -4.85 4.87
C PHE A 72 -5.04 -4.00 5.41
N VAL A 73 -4.33 -3.30 4.52
CA VAL A 73 -3.05 -2.65 4.87
C VAL A 73 -3.22 -1.36 5.66
N VAL A 74 -4.36 -0.66 5.50
CA VAL A 74 -4.58 0.66 6.14
C VAL A 74 -4.44 0.60 7.66
N GLY A 75 -4.88 -0.48 8.31
CA GLY A 75 -4.78 -0.63 9.76
C GLY A 75 -3.35 -0.66 10.27
N ASP A 76 -2.45 -1.36 9.57
CA ASP A 76 -1.04 -1.43 9.93
C ASP A 76 -0.30 -0.13 9.59
N LEU A 77 -0.64 0.54 8.48
CA LEU A 77 -0.06 1.83 8.11
C LEU A 77 -0.44 2.94 9.10
N VAL A 78 -1.71 3.01 9.52
CA VAL A 78 -2.17 3.98 10.53
C VAL A 78 -1.43 3.78 11.86
N LYS A 79 -1.19 2.54 12.28
CA LYS A 79 -0.40 2.25 13.49
C LYS A 79 1.05 2.68 13.32
N LEU A 80 1.67 2.34 12.18
CA LEU A 80 3.08 2.63 11.94
C LEU A 80 3.37 4.13 11.85
N TYR A 81 2.49 4.89 11.20
CA TYR A 81 2.63 6.33 11.02
C TYR A 81 1.79 7.14 12.01
N GLY A 82 1.30 6.51 13.08
CA GLY A 82 0.40 7.12 14.06
C GLY A 82 0.97 8.37 14.72
N SER A 83 2.29 8.53 14.81
CA SER A 83 2.92 9.74 15.33
C SER A 83 2.69 10.99 14.47
N PHE A 84 2.33 10.83 13.19
CA PHE A 84 1.97 11.91 12.28
C PHE A 84 0.45 12.17 12.24
N ILE A 85 -0.35 11.30 12.87
CA ILE A 85 -1.81 11.34 12.83
C ILE A 85 -2.32 11.94 14.12
N ARG A 86 -3.16 12.97 14.01
CA ARG A 86 -3.76 13.60 15.19
C ARG A 86 -4.95 12.79 15.68
N ARG A 87 -5.14 12.71 17.00
CA ARG A 87 -6.16 11.86 17.63
C ARG A 87 -7.58 12.36 17.34
N GLU A 88 -7.74 13.64 17.11
CA GLU A 88 -9.01 14.30 16.80
C GLU A 88 -9.45 14.13 15.33
N TRP A 89 -8.56 13.66 14.46
CA TRP A 89 -8.89 13.47 13.05
C TRP A 89 -9.90 12.35 12.83
N ARG A 90 -10.88 12.64 11.97
CA ARG A 90 -11.78 11.64 11.39
C ARG A 90 -11.27 11.23 10.01
N THR A 91 -11.95 10.28 9.36
CA THR A 91 -11.54 9.69 8.08
C THR A 91 -11.14 10.73 7.03
N LEU A 92 -11.98 11.74 6.87
CA LEU A 92 -11.78 12.80 5.89
C LEU A 92 -10.57 13.69 6.23
N ASP A 93 -10.30 13.95 7.51
CA ASP A 93 -9.15 14.72 7.97
C ASP A 93 -7.84 13.95 7.72
N LEU A 94 -7.86 12.63 7.96
CA LEU A 94 -6.72 11.76 7.67
C LEU A 94 -6.35 11.81 6.18
N ILE A 95 -7.33 11.63 5.29
CA ILE A 95 -7.08 11.66 3.84
C ILE A 95 -6.54 13.02 3.40
N GLU A 96 -7.17 14.11 3.85
CA GLU A 96 -6.76 15.47 3.49
C GLU A 96 -5.31 15.78 3.92
N ASN A 97 -4.91 15.31 5.10
CA ASN A 97 -3.60 15.63 5.67
C ASN A 97 -2.51 14.59 5.36
N THR A 98 -2.83 13.50 4.66
CA THR A 98 -1.88 12.40 4.38
C THR A 98 -0.64 12.88 3.62
N GLU A 99 -0.82 13.70 2.59
CA GLU A 99 0.30 14.25 1.82
C GLU A 99 1.22 15.10 2.70
N GLU A 100 0.65 16.09 3.38
CA GLU A 100 1.39 17.09 4.15
C GLU A 100 2.11 16.49 5.37
N MET A 101 1.48 15.54 6.06
CA MET A 101 1.96 15.06 7.35
C MET A 101 2.71 13.73 7.25
N VAL A 102 2.29 12.83 6.36
CA VAL A 102 2.92 11.50 6.21
C VAL A 102 3.87 11.49 5.02
N HIS A 103 3.40 11.82 3.81
CA HIS A 103 4.23 11.68 2.61
C HIS A 103 5.43 12.63 2.58
N LYS A 104 5.25 13.91 2.97
CA LYS A 104 6.38 14.85 3.09
C LYS A 104 7.39 14.41 4.15
N ALA A 105 6.93 13.88 5.28
CA ALA A 105 7.81 13.36 6.32
C ALA A 105 8.61 12.14 5.82
N LEU A 106 7.98 11.25 5.05
CA LEU A 106 8.65 10.13 4.39
C LEU A 106 9.72 10.60 3.42
N ARG A 107 9.39 11.52 2.50
CA ARG A 107 10.35 12.11 1.55
C ARG A 107 11.53 12.80 2.24
N LYS A 108 11.30 13.44 3.40
CA LYS A 108 12.36 14.07 4.19
C LYS A 108 13.31 13.04 4.83
N ARG A 109 12.78 11.88 5.24
CA ARG A 109 13.57 10.82 5.89
C ARG A 109 14.32 9.95 4.88
N ASP A 110 13.69 9.62 3.76
CA ASP A 110 14.27 8.90 2.64
C ASP A 110 13.99 9.67 1.34
N PRO A 111 14.99 10.38 0.78
CA PRO A 111 14.84 11.12 -0.47
C PRO A 111 14.44 10.25 -1.66
N ASN A 112 14.66 8.93 -1.59
CA ASN A 112 14.23 8.04 -2.64
C ASN A 112 12.74 7.71 -2.53
N ALA A 113 12.07 7.96 -1.39
CA ALA A 113 10.69 7.56 -1.17
C ALA A 113 9.77 8.20 -2.21
N LYS A 114 8.99 7.36 -2.91
CA LYS A 114 8.05 7.77 -3.95
C LYS A 114 6.58 7.52 -3.56
N PRO A 115 6.09 7.98 -2.39
CA PRO A 115 4.65 7.98 -2.18
C PRO A 115 4.00 8.93 -3.19
N PRO A 116 2.71 8.75 -3.52
CA PRO A 116 2.04 9.63 -4.46
C PRO A 116 1.99 11.07 -3.96
N VAL A 117 1.66 11.99 -4.86
CA VAL A 117 1.44 13.40 -4.53
C VAL A 117 -0.06 13.63 -4.57
N LEU A 118 -0.66 13.91 -3.42
CA LEU A 118 -2.09 14.16 -3.33
C LEU A 118 -2.35 15.66 -3.23
N SER A 119 -3.29 16.17 -4.02
CA SER A 119 -3.88 17.49 -3.78
C SER A 119 -5.32 17.33 -3.32
N CYS A 120 -5.62 17.87 -2.14
CA CYS A 120 -6.89 17.70 -1.46
C CYS A 120 -7.63 19.04 -1.39
N LEU A 121 -8.91 19.05 -1.80
CA LEU A 121 -9.79 20.20 -1.68
C LEU A 121 -11.02 19.84 -0.83
N ARG A 122 -11.06 20.35 0.40
CA ARG A 122 -12.22 20.24 1.29
C ARG A 122 -13.36 21.08 0.76
N GLN A 123 -14.42 20.43 0.27
CA GLN A 123 -15.61 21.14 -0.19
C GLN A 123 -16.53 21.54 0.97
N ASN A 124 -16.70 20.63 1.93
CA ASN A 124 -17.48 20.84 3.16
C ASN A 124 -17.14 19.75 4.19
N ALA A 125 -17.86 19.73 5.32
CA ALA A 125 -17.61 18.81 6.43
C ALA A 125 -17.65 17.32 6.07
N ASN A 126 -18.36 16.94 4.99
CA ASN A 126 -18.58 15.54 4.59
C ASN A 126 -18.11 15.26 3.15
N SER A 127 -17.40 16.18 2.49
CA SER A 127 -16.93 16.02 1.11
C SER A 127 -15.50 16.49 0.94
N LEU A 128 -14.71 15.67 0.24
CA LEU A 128 -13.32 15.91 -0.11
C LEU A 128 -13.09 15.53 -1.57
N ILE A 129 -12.49 16.42 -2.34
CA ILE A 129 -11.95 16.08 -3.66
C ILE A 129 -10.47 15.74 -3.48
N VAL A 130 -10.06 14.59 -3.98
CA VAL A 130 -8.66 14.17 -4.05
C VAL A 130 -8.26 14.16 -5.52
N ILE A 131 -7.17 14.85 -5.83
CA ILE A 131 -6.52 14.87 -7.14
C ILE A 131 -5.26 14.01 -7.01
N TYR A 132 -5.20 12.95 -7.82
CA TYR A 132 -4.16 11.93 -7.86
C TYR A 132 -3.75 11.68 -9.30
#